data_AF-A0A4Q2DBB7-F1
#
_entry.id   AF-A0A4Q2DBB7-F1
#
_cell.length_a   1.000
_cell.length_b   1.000
_cell.length_c   1.000
_cell.angle_alpha   90.00
_cell.angle_beta   90.00
_cell.angle_gamma   90.00
#
_symmetry.space_group_name_H-M   'P 1'
#
loop_
_entity.id
_entity.type
_entity.pdbx_description
1 polymer ?
#
loop_
_entity_poly.entity_id
_entity_poly.type
_entity_poly.pdbx_seq_one_letter_code
_entity_poly.pdbx_strand_id
1 'polypeptide(L)'
;MQSEEETIILSSPDAVVHLEYEPKTLPSLQQVAAEYGGGSWTRFVCISDTHCKTFEVPDGDVLLHSGDLTKVGRTVEMKKTMEWIYGLPHKVKIVIAGNHDLPLHREWYEENWKRWAWSMKQDFDSVSEWLTGERAKASGVIYLENEKATFRLAPDRREWYEKLNFDSKWSPEYHNWAFNYQPEEAEG
;
A
#
# COMPACT_ATOMS: atom_id res chain seq x y z
N MET A 1 33.72 -0.22 -12.78
CA MET A 1 32.84 0.06 -13.94
C MET A 1 31.44 0.15 -13.35
N GLN A 2 30.98 1.37 -13.03
CA GLN A 2 29.61 1.57 -12.58
C GLN A 2 28.72 1.32 -13.81
N SER A 3 27.85 0.31 -13.73
CA SER A 3 26.74 0.20 -14.66
C SER A 3 25.88 1.45 -14.46
N GLU A 4 25.76 2.28 -15.48
CA GLU A 4 24.67 3.26 -15.54
C GLU A 4 23.39 2.42 -15.60
N GLU A 5 22.67 2.33 -14.48
CA GLU A 5 21.34 1.71 -14.47
C GLU A 5 20.43 2.56 -15.37
N GLU A 6 19.97 1.93 -16.46
CA GLU A 6 19.22 2.60 -17.50
C GLU A 6 17.82 2.95 -16.96
N THR A 7 17.55 4.24 -16.75
CA THR A 7 16.27 4.69 -16.17
C THR A 7 15.15 4.45 -17.18
N ILE A 8 14.20 3.57 -16.85
CA ILE A 8 13.04 3.30 -17.72
C ILE A 8 11.92 4.29 -17.38
N ILE A 9 11.64 5.22 -18.29
CA ILE A 9 10.60 6.24 -18.15
C ILE A 9 9.58 6.13 -19.28
N LEU A 10 8.30 5.99 -18.94
CA LEU A 10 7.18 6.12 -19.87
C LEU A 10 6.53 7.49 -19.67
N SER A 11 6.21 8.21 -20.75
CA SER A 11 5.60 9.54 -20.64
C SER A 11 4.48 9.75 -21.66
N SER A 12 3.46 10.49 -21.24
CA SER A 12 2.37 11.04 -22.03
C SER A 12 2.19 12.53 -21.65
N PRO A 13 1.31 13.29 -22.34
CA PRO A 13 1.04 14.67 -21.95
C PRO A 13 0.50 14.86 -20.52
N ASP A 14 -0.04 13.80 -19.92
CA ASP A 14 -0.77 13.80 -18.65
C ASP A 14 -0.23 12.81 -17.61
N ALA A 15 0.79 12.01 -17.94
CA ALA A 15 1.42 11.07 -17.02
C ALA A 15 2.92 10.91 -17.30
N VAL A 16 3.68 10.70 -16.23
CA VAL A 16 5.08 10.25 -16.27
C VAL A 16 5.22 9.08 -15.30
N VAL A 17 5.72 7.95 -15.79
CA VAL A 17 5.88 6.72 -15.02
C VAL A 17 7.36 6.33 -15.02
N HIS A 18 7.93 6.25 -13.83
CA HIS A 18 9.29 5.76 -13.62
C HIS A 18 9.21 4.28 -13.21
N LEU A 19 9.72 3.38 -14.05
CA LEU A 19 9.73 1.94 -13.77
C LEU A 19 11.04 1.50 -13.09
N GLU A 20 12.15 2.13 -13.45
CA GLU A 20 13.46 1.94 -12.82
C GLU A 20 14.03 3.31 -12.48
N TYR A 21 14.43 3.51 -11.22
CA TYR A 21 14.96 4.77 -10.72
C TYR A 21 15.71 4.57 -9.39
N GLU A 22 16.65 5.46 -9.11
CA GLU A 22 17.24 5.62 -7.79
C GLU A 22 16.43 6.70 -7.03
N PRO A 23 15.89 6.45 -5.82
CA PRO A 23 15.04 7.40 -5.12
C PRO A 23 15.63 8.82 -5.00
N LYS A 24 16.95 8.93 -4.85
CA LYS A 24 17.68 10.20 -4.70
C LYS A 24 17.84 10.99 -5.99
N THR A 25 17.68 10.35 -7.14
CA THR A 25 17.83 11.00 -8.44
C THR A 25 16.51 11.60 -8.93
N LEU A 26 15.39 11.26 -8.30
CA LEU A 26 14.09 11.83 -8.64
C LEU A 26 14.02 13.32 -8.27
N PRO A 27 13.42 14.17 -9.13
CA PRO A 27 13.21 15.57 -8.81
C PRO A 27 12.30 15.70 -7.59
N SER A 28 12.56 16.69 -6.74
CA SER A 28 11.68 17.04 -5.62
C SER A 28 10.29 17.48 -6.10
N LEU A 29 9.30 17.42 -5.21
CA LEU A 29 7.95 17.89 -5.52
C LEU A 29 7.91 19.37 -5.92
N GLN A 30 8.81 20.19 -5.37
CA GLN A 30 8.93 21.61 -5.74
C GLN A 30 9.47 21.78 -7.16
N GLN A 31 10.45 20.97 -7.57
CA GLN A 31 10.99 20.99 -8.93
C GLN A 31 9.94 20.56 -9.95
N VAL A 32 9.20 19.47 -9.68
CA VAL A 32 8.09 19.04 -10.54
C VAL A 32 7.00 20.12 -10.61
N ALA A 33 6.65 20.74 -9.49
CA ALA A 33 5.66 21.82 -9.51
C ALA A 33 6.13 23.02 -10.35
N ALA A 34 7.42 23.37 -10.30
CA ALA A 34 7.96 24.47 -11.11
C ALA A 34 7.99 24.13 -12.61
N GLU A 35 8.35 22.90 -12.96
CA GLU A 35 8.44 22.42 -14.35
C GLU A 35 7.05 22.27 -15.00
N TYR A 36 6.08 21.76 -14.26
CA TYR A 36 4.76 21.39 -14.79
C TYR A 36 3.62 22.33 -14.36
N GLY A 37 3.94 23.59 -14.01
CA GLY A 37 2.93 24.65 -13.94
C GLY A 37 2.12 24.74 -12.63
N GLY A 38 2.78 24.60 -11.47
CA GLY A 38 2.26 25.12 -10.21
C GLY A 38 1.41 24.16 -9.38
N GLY A 39 1.69 22.86 -9.44
CA GLY A 39 1.06 21.87 -8.53
C GLY A 39 -0.27 21.30 -9.02
N SER A 40 -0.51 21.27 -10.34
CA SER A 40 -1.62 20.52 -10.95
C SER A 40 -1.36 19.00 -10.97
N TRP A 41 -0.10 18.60 -10.85
CA TRP A 41 0.33 17.21 -10.86
C TRP A 41 0.32 16.59 -9.47
N THR A 42 0.03 15.30 -9.41
CA THR A 42 0.08 14.49 -8.18
C THR A 42 1.08 13.37 -8.39
N ARG A 43 2.07 13.27 -7.51
CA ARG A 43 3.00 12.14 -7.53
C ARG A 43 2.49 11.02 -6.63
N PHE A 44 2.21 9.88 -7.25
CA PHE A 44 1.95 8.63 -6.57
C PHE A 44 3.24 7.84 -6.42
N VAL A 45 3.46 7.27 -5.24
CA VAL A 45 4.52 6.30 -4.98
C VAL A 45 3.85 4.97 -4.66
N CYS A 46 4.06 3.98 -5.54
CA CYS A 46 3.40 2.68 -5.46
C CYS A 46 4.39 1.63 -4.97
N ILE A 47 4.05 0.94 -3.89
CA ILE A 47 4.84 -0.16 -3.31
C ILE A 47 3.91 -1.33 -2.95
N SER A 48 4.47 -2.52 -2.78
CA SER A 48 3.74 -3.74 -2.43
C SER A 48 4.67 -4.75 -1.77
N ASP A 49 4.11 -5.83 -1.20
CA ASP A 49 4.85 -7.05 -0.85
C ASP A 49 6.06 -6.80 0.05
N THR A 50 5.92 -5.86 0.99
CA THR A 50 7.03 -5.43 1.82
C THR A 50 7.40 -6.49 2.85
N HIS A 51 6.46 -7.31 3.33
CA HIS A 51 6.69 -8.40 4.27
C HIS A 51 7.57 -7.99 5.47
N CYS A 52 7.23 -6.87 6.11
CA CYS A 52 7.97 -6.24 7.22
C CYS A 52 9.35 -5.68 6.87
N LYS A 53 9.71 -5.60 5.59
CA LYS A 53 10.93 -4.91 5.13
C LYS A 53 10.64 -3.41 4.99
N THR A 54 11.66 -2.62 5.21
CA THR A 54 11.62 -1.16 5.08
C THR A 54 12.75 -0.75 4.15
N PHE A 55 12.52 0.27 3.34
CA PHE A 55 13.51 0.81 2.41
C PHE A 55 13.31 2.31 2.25
N GLU A 56 14.22 2.95 1.52
CA GLU A 56 14.11 4.36 1.18
C GLU A 56 12.98 4.53 0.15
N VAL A 57 11.90 5.20 0.57
CA VAL A 57 10.76 5.52 -0.28
C VAL A 57 10.95 6.95 -0.78
N PRO A 58 10.89 7.20 -2.10
CA PRO A 58 11.02 8.55 -2.63
C PRO A 58 9.91 9.47 -2.14
N ASP A 59 10.15 10.77 -2.20
CA ASP A 59 9.14 11.77 -1.84
C ASP A 59 7.99 11.80 -2.85
N GLY A 60 6.78 12.00 -2.34
CA GLY A 60 5.53 11.84 -3.08
C GLY A 60 4.35 12.50 -2.36
N ASP A 61 3.30 12.83 -3.11
CA ASP A 61 2.07 13.36 -2.53
C ASP A 61 1.26 12.24 -1.85
N VAL A 62 1.20 11.09 -2.51
CA VAL A 62 0.37 9.94 -2.14
C VAL A 62 1.21 8.67 -2.17
N LEU A 63 1.19 7.91 -1.08
CA LEU A 63 1.71 6.54 -1.04
C LEU A 63 0.57 5.56 -1.28
N LEU A 64 0.78 4.57 -2.13
CA LEU A 64 -0.08 3.41 -2.31
C LEU A 64 0.69 2.16 -1.90
N HIS A 65 0.20 1.41 -0.90
CA HIS A 65 0.73 0.09 -0.54
C HIS A 65 -0.30 -0.99 -0.88
N SER A 66 -0.03 -1.80 -1.90
CA SER A 66 -1.00 -2.74 -2.49
C SER A 66 -0.99 -4.14 -1.85
N GLY A 67 -0.91 -4.24 -0.52
CA GLY A 67 -1.00 -5.52 0.19
C GLY A 67 0.34 -6.12 0.61
N ASP A 68 0.26 -7.20 1.40
CA ASP A 68 1.40 -7.95 1.95
C ASP A 68 2.36 -7.08 2.77
N LEU A 69 1.75 -6.32 3.69
CA LEU A 69 2.43 -5.46 4.66
C LEU A 69 3.32 -6.30 5.61
N THR A 70 2.84 -7.49 5.96
CA THR A 70 3.45 -8.37 6.94
C THR A 70 3.83 -9.72 6.35
N LYS A 71 4.45 -10.60 7.16
CA LYS A 71 4.76 -11.96 6.75
C LYS A 71 3.62 -12.92 7.00
N VAL A 72 2.97 -12.79 8.15
CA VAL A 72 1.85 -13.65 8.58
C VAL A 72 0.86 -12.89 9.47
N GLY A 73 0.88 -11.55 9.46
CA GLY A 73 -0.07 -10.70 10.17
C GLY A 73 0.10 -10.64 11.69
N ARG A 74 1.28 -10.92 12.26
CA ARG A 74 1.44 -10.78 13.73
C ARG A 74 1.30 -9.32 14.14
N THR A 75 0.73 -9.08 15.32
CA THR A 75 0.59 -7.70 15.86
C THR A 75 1.93 -6.96 15.92
N VAL A 76 3.03 -7.66 16.26
CA VAL A 76 4.39 -7.08 16.26
C VAL A 76 4.91 -6.76 14.86
N GLU A 77 4.52 -7.54 13.86
CA GLU A 77 4.86 -7.31 12.44
C GLU A 77 4.09 -6.09 11.92
N MET A 78 2.78 -6.07 12.16
CA MET A 78 1.91 -4.95 11.77
C MET A 78 2.37 -3.64 12.41
N LYS A 79 2.65 -3.65 13.72
CA LYS A 79 3.23 -2.50 14.43
C LYS A 79 4.50 -2.01 13.74
N LYS A 80 5.46 -2.89 13.47
CA LYS A 80 6.73 -2.50 12.84
C LYS A 80 6.51 -1.86 11.46
N THR A 81 5.68 -2.48 10.62
CA THR A 81 5.39 -1.98 9.27
C THR A 81 4.66 -0.64 9.32
N MET A 82 3.63 -0.50 10.16
CA MET A 82 2.84 0.73 10.25
C MET A 82 3.62 1.89 10.88
N GLU A 83 4.49 1.64 11.86
CA GLU A 83 5.40 2.66 12.40
C GLU A 83 6.31 3.25 11.30
N TRP A 84 6.82 2.40 10.40
CA TRP A 84 7.56 2.86 9.24
C TRP A 84 6.69 3.68 8.28
N ILE A 85 5.49 3.18 7.94
CA ILE A 85 4.55 3.87 7.04
C ILE A 85 4.15 5.24 7.59
N TYR A 86 3.85 5.35 8.89
CA TYR A 86 3.48 6.62 9.53
C TYR A 86 4.58 7.68 9.38
N GLY A 87 5.85 7.26 9.43
CA GLY A 87 7.00 8.14 9.32
C GLY A 87 7.29 8.63 7.90
N LEU A 88 6.61 8.10 6.87
CA LEU A 88 6.81 8.52 5.49
C LEU A 88 6.21 9.91 5.22
N PRO A 89 6.85 10.76 4.38
CA PRO A 89 6.49 12.17 4.22
C PRO A 89 5.18 12.42 3.46
N HIS A 90 4.63 11.39 2.80
CA HIS A 90 3.42 11.46 1.99
C HIS A 90 2.22 11.97 2.80
N LYS A 91 1.45 12.90 2.26
CA LYS A 91 0.28 13.46 2.96
C LYS A 91 -0.84 12.44 3.11
N VAL A 92 -1.04 11.62 2.07
CA VAL A 92 -2.04 10.54 2.04
C VAL A 92 -1.32 9.22 1.82
N LYS A 93 -1.71 8.21 2.59
CA LYS A 93 -1.11 6.87 2.55
C LYS A 93 -2.24 5.85 2.45
N ILE A 94 -2.52 5.37 1.25
CA ILE A 94 -3.54 4.36 1.04
C ILE A 94 -2.88 2.99 1.20
N VAL A 95 -3.45 2.16 2.05
CA VAL A 95 -2.93 0.82 2.33
C VAL A 95 -4.06 -0.18 2.23
N ILE A 96 -3.75 -1.36 1.71
CA ILE A 96 -4.67 -2.49 1.60
C ILE A 96 -4.00 -3.71 2.22
N ALA A 97 -4.78 -4.70 2.65
CA ALA A 97 -4.27 -5.97 3.14
C ALA A 97 -4.00 -6.92 1.97
N GLY A 98 -2.99 -7.79 2.10
CA GLY A 98 -2.76 -8.91 1.19
C GLY A 98 -2.88 -10.27 1.88
N ASN A 99 -2.60 -11.34 1.13
CA ASN A 99 -2.71 -12.73 1.58
C ASN A 99 -1.79 -13.08 2.76
N HIS A 100 -0.74 -12.29 3.02
CA HIS A 100 0.13 -12.46 4.19
C HIS A 100 -0.39 -11.75 5.45
N ASP A 101 -1.36 -10.85 5.34
CA ASP A 101 -1.92 -10.09 6.46
C ASP A 101 -3.06 -10.85 7.14
N LEU A 102 -2.77 -12.11 7.51
CA LEU A 102 -3.75 -13.16 7.79
C LEU A 102 -4.92 -12.76 8.71
N PRO A 103 -4.70 -12.10 9.87
CA PRO A 103 -5.80 -11.77 10.77
C PRO A 103 -6.80 -10.79 10.19
N LEU A 104 -6.44 -10.03 9.15
CA LEU A 104 -7.35 -9.09 8.48
C LEU A 104 -8.39 -9.80 7.60
N HIS A 105 -8.19 -11.08 7.27
CA HIS A 105 -9.24 -11.92 6.67
C HIS A 105 -10.00 -12.68 7.77
N ARG A 106 -10.91 -11.97 8.46
CA ARG A 106 -11.55 -12.42 9.71
C ARG A 106 -12.11 -13.85 9.64
N GLU A 107 -13.00 -14.13 8.68
CA GLU A 107 -13.68 -15.43 8.55
C GLU A 107 -12.70 -16.56 8.28
N TRP A 108 -11.80 -16.38 7.31
CA TRP A 108 -10.77 -17.38 7.00
C TRP A 108 -9.81 -17.60 8.17
N TYR A 109 -9.43 -16.54 8.89
CA TYR A 109 -8.47 -16.64 9.99
C TYR A 109 -9.03 -17.41 11.20
N GLU A 110 -10.34 -17.31 11.48
CA GLU A 110 -10.99 -18.10 12.53
C GLU A 110 -10.76 -19.61 12.35
N GLU A 111 -10.79 -20.09 11.11
CA GLU A 111 -10.68 -21.51 10.77
C GLU A 111 -9.23 -21.95 10.53
N ASN A 112 -8.38 -21.05 10.00
CA ASN A 112 -7.07 -21.41 9.46
C ASN A 112 -5.86 -20.92 10.28
N TRP A 113 -6.05 -20.14 11.35
CA TRP A 113 -4.94 -19.54 12.10
C TRP A 113 -3.90 -20.57 12.58
N LYS A 114 -4.31 -21.78 12.98
CA LYS A 114 -3.41 -22.82 13.54
C LYS A 114 -2.33 -23.27 12.56
N ARG A 115 -2.54 -23.08 11.26
CA ARG A 115 -1.56 -23.44 10.21
C ARG A 115 -0.34 -22.52 10.21
N TRP A 116 -0.50 -21.27 10.66
CA TRP A 116 0.48 -20.20 10.49
C TRP A 116 0.86 -19.49 11.79
N ALA A 117 -0.05 -19.43 12.77
CA ALA A 117 0.23 -18.95 14.11
C ALA A 117 0.74 -20.11 14.96
N TRP A 118 2.06 -20.32 14.91
CA TRP A 118 2.78 -21.40 15.60
C TRP A 118 2.54 -21.49 17.13
N SER A 119 2.04 -20.44 17.79
CA SER A 119 1.85 -20.44 19.25
C SER A 119 0.67 -19.64 19.79
N MET A 120 0.18 -18.61 19.08
CA MET A 120 -0.90 -17.74 19.60
C MET A 120 -1.70 -17.11 18.46
N LYS A 121 -3.01 -17.30 18.50
CA LYS A 121 -3.98 -16.63 17.62
C LYS A 121 -3.89 -15.12 17.81
N GLN A 122 -3.80 -14.38 16.72
CA GLN A 122 -3.82 -12.92 16.77
C GLN A 122 -5.26 -12.42 16.86
N ASP A 123 -5.46 -11.34 17.60
CA ASP A 123 -6.75 -10.67 17.69
C ASP A 123 -6.92 -9.70 16.52
N PHE A 124 -8.07 -9.75 15.84
CA PHE A 124 -8.34 -8.89 14.67
C PHE A 124 -8.27 -7.42 15.08
N ASP A 125 -8.95 -7.05 16.17
CA ASP A 125 -9.11 -5.64 16.55
C ASP A 125 -7.74 -5.04 16.89
N SER A 126 -6.88 -5.81 17.57
CA SER A 126 -5.50 -5.44 17.88
C SER A 126 -4.63 -5.20 16.63
N VAL A 127 -4.86 -5.94 15.54
CA VAL A 127 -4.13 -5.75 14.28
C VAL A 127 -4.74 -4.59 13.47
N SER A 128 -6.07 -4.53 13.39
CA SER A 128 -6.81 -3.50 12.65
C SER A 128 -6.64 -2.09 13.24
N GLU A 129 -6.44 -1.97 14.55
CA GLU A 129 -6.17 -0.67 15.21
C GLU A 129 -4.94 0.05 14.60
N TRP A 130 -3.92 -0.69 14.15
CA TRP A 130 -2.77 -0.09 13.46
C TRP A 130 -3.09 0.47 12.07
N LEU A 131 -4.20 0.05 11.47
CA LEU A 131 -4.61 0.49 10.12
C LEU A 131 -5.70 1.57 10.18
N THR A 132 -6.58 1.48 11.18
CA THR A 132 -7.83 2.27 11.24
C THR A 132 -7.93 3.19 12.48
N GLY A 133 -7.02 3.01 13.45
CA GLY A 133 -6.97 3.75 14.70
C GLY A 133 -6.64 5.24 14.54
N GLU A 134 -6.75 5.97 15.64
CA GLU A 134 -6.53 7.43 15.66
C GLU A 134 -5.14 7.81 15.15
N ARG A 135 -4.13 7.03 15.50
CA ARG A 135 -2.75 7.26 15.06
C ARG A 135 -2.58 7.09 13.56
N ALA A 136 -3.22 6.08 12.98
CA ALA A 136 -3.18 5.84 11.54
C ALA A 136 -3.80 7.03 10.79
N LYS A 137 -5.00 7.44 11.21
CA LYS A 137 -5.70 8.62 10.67
C LYS A 137 -4.89 9.91 10.80
N ALA A 138 -4.31 10.16 11.98
CA ALA A 138 -3.46 11.34 12.23
C ALA A 138 -2.19 11.35 11.37
N SER A 139 -1.73 10.18 10.94
CA SER A 139 -0.58 10.02 10.04
C SER A 139 -0.97 10.04 8.55
N GLY A 140 -2.24 10.31 8.22
CA GLY A 140 -2.74 10.35 6.85
C GLY A 140 -3.00 8.98 6.22
N VAL A 141 -3.10 7.92 7.02
CA VAL A 141 -3.39 6.56 6.54
C VAL A 141 -4.88 6.40 6.25
N ILE A 142 -5.16 5.78 5.10
CA ILE A 142 -6.49 5.34 4.67
C ILE A 142 -6.37 3.85 4.38
N TYR A 143 -6.96 3.02 5.23
CA TYR A 143 -7.06 1.58 4.98
C TYR A 143 -8.31 1.29 4.15
N LEU A 144 -8.15 0.60 3.01
CA LEU A 144 -9.28 0.20 2.17
C LEU A 144 -9.66 -1.26 2.42
N GLU A 145 -10.83 -1.46 3.03
CA GLU A 145 -11.41 -2.78 3.24
C GLU A 145 -12.69 -2.93 2.42
N ASN A 146 -12.60 -3.37 1.15
CA ASN A 146 -13.75 -3.49 0.22
C ASN A 146 -14.44 -2.16 -0.13
N GLU A 147 -13.83 -1.02 0.21
CA GLU A 147 -14.43 0.29 0.03
C GLU A 147 -13.70 1.15 -1.01
N LYS A 148 -14.37 2.20 -1.43
CA LYS A 148 -13.81 3.29 -2.23
C LYS A 148 -13.36 4.40 -1.28
N ALA A 149 -12.13 4.90 -1.43
CA ALA A 149 -11.74 6.16 -0.82
C ALA A 149 -11.84 7.29 -1.83
N THR A 150 -12.16 8.48 -1.31
CA THR A 150 -12.01 9.75 -2.04
C THR A 150 -11.16 10.68 -1.21
N PHE A 151 -10.23 11.40 -1.86
CA PHE A 151 -9.34 12.31 -1.15
C PHE A 151 -8.91 13.49 -2.04
N ARG A 152 -8.54 14.60 -1.37
CA ARG A 152 -7.98 15.80 -1.99
C ARG A 152 -6.71 16.21 -1.25
N LEU A 153 -5.70 16.64 -1.99
CA LEU A 153 -4.43 17.11 -1.43
C LEU A 153 -4.47 18.57 -0.98
N ALA A 154 -5.38 19.37 -1.57
CA ALA A 154 -5.72 20.73 -1.17
C ALA A 154 -7.11 21.11 -1.74
N PRO A 155 -7.78 22.17 -1.24
CA PRO A 155 -9.13 22.55 -1.68
C PRO A 155 -9.26 22.85 -3.19
N ASP A 156 -8.20 23.36 -3.80
CA ASP A 156 -8.07 23.73 -5.20
C ASP A 156 -7.50 22.61 -6.10
N ARG A 157 -7.12 21.47 -5.49
CA ARG A 157 -6.55 20.31 -6.21
C ARG A 157 -7.65 19.36 -6.68
N ARG A 158 -7.32 18.59 -7.72
CA ARG A 158 -8.13 17.47 -8.22
C ARG A 158 -8.52 16.53 -7.08
N GLU A 159 -9.77 16.07 -7.11
CA GLU A 159 -10.24 14.97 -6.28
C GLU A 159 -9.86 13.63 -6.92
N TRP A 160 -9.28 12.76 -6.11
CA TRP A 160 -8.91 11.41 -6.48
C TRP A 160 -9.90 10.43 -5.87
N TYR A 161 -10.11 9.30 -6.55
CA TYR A 161 -10.78 8.16 -5.98
C TYR A 161 -9.95 6.89 -6.20
N GLU A 162 -9.90 6.06 -5.16
CA GLU A 162 -9.27 4.75 -5.19
C GLU A 162 -10.34 3.72 -4.85
N LYS A 163 -10.41 2.63 -5.61
CA LYS A 163 -11.40 1.57 -5.41
C LYS A 163 -10.72 0.22 -5.57
N LEU A 164 -10.82 -0.61 -4.55
CA LEU A 164 -10.54 -2.04 -4.72
C LEU A 164 -11.59 -2.65 -5.65
N ASN A 165 -11.14 -3.28 -6.74
CA ASN A 165 -11.99 -4.20 -7.46
C ASN A 165 -12.15 -5.47 -6.61
N PHE A 166 -13.36 -6.03 -6.56
CA PHE A 166 -13.63 -7.19 -5.72
C PHE A 166 -12.66 -8.35 -6.04
N ASP A 167 -12.23 -8.48 -7.30
CA ASP A 167 -11.27 -9.50 -7.75
C ASP A 167 -9.83 -9.26 -7.29
N SER A 168 -9.45 -8.03 -6.92
CA SER A 168 -8.08 -7.71 -6.47
C SER A 168 -7.83 -8.03 -5.00
N LYS A 169 -8.87 -8.41 -4.25
CA LYS A 169 -8.72 -9.00 -2.92
C LYS A 169 -8.28 -10.45 -2.97
N TRP A 170 -8.17 -11.04 -4.16
CA TRP A 170 -8.06 -12.46 -4.25
C TRP A 170 -6.85 -12.85 -5.11
N SER A 171 -5.91 -13.55 -4.50
CA SER A 171 -4.85 -14.25 -5.19
C SER A 171 -5.41 -15.57 -5.75
N PRO A 172 -5.00 -16.00 -6.96
CA PRO A 172 -5.34 -17.33 -7.47
C PRO A 172 -4.93 -18.38 -6.44
N GLU A 173 -5.71 -19.45 -6.25
CA GLU A 173 -5.41 -20.45 -5.24
C GLU A 173 -3.95 -20.92 -5.31
N TYR A 174 -3.17 -20.55 -4.29
CA TYR A 174 -1.81 -21.01 -4.10
C TYR A 174 -1.65 -21.41 -2.63
N HIS A 175 -1.44 -22.70 -2.37
CA HIS A 175 -1.20 -23.28 -1.03
C HIS A 175 -2.20 -22.94 0.09
N ASN A 176 -3.43 -22.48 -0.20
CA ASN A 176 -4.46 -22.10 0.78
C ASN A 176 -3.98 -21.02 1.79
N TRP A 177 -3.67 -19.84 1.26
CA TRP A 177 -3.38 -18.60 2.00
C TRP A 177 -4.69 -17.80 2.19
N ALA A 178 -4.67 -16.75 3.04
CA ALA A 178 -5.81 -15.83 3.13
C ALA A 178 -6.04 -15.14 1.79
N PHE A 179 -7.22 -14.55 1.56
CA PHE A 179 -7.47 -13.79 0.34
C PHE A 179 -7.24 -14.64 -0.93
N ASN A 180 -7.63 -15.92 -0.93
CA ASN A 180 -7.60 -16.78 -2.13
C ASN A 180 -9.00 -16.89 -2.76
N TYR A 181 -9.12 -16.86 -4.08
CA TYR A 181 -10.35 -17.25 -4.80
C TYR A 181 -10.20 -18.64 -5.43
N GLN A 182 -11.29 -19.40 -5.49
CA GLN A 182 -11.35 -20.59 -6.35
C GLN A 182 -11.48 -20.15 -7.82
N PRO A 183 -10.85 -20.83 -8.79
CA PRO A 183 -10.95 -20.46 -10.20
C PRO A 183 -12.39 -20.29 -10.73
N GLU A 184 -13.37 -20.99 -10.12
CA GLU A 184 -14.79 -20.85 -10.47
C GLU A 184 -15.45 -19.56 -9.97
N GLU A 185 -14.81 -18.84 -9.05
CA GLU A 185 -15.28 -17.58 -8.44
C GLU A 185 -14.71 -16.33 -9.13
N ALA A 186 -13.82 -16.51 -10.11
CA ALA A 186 -13.36 -15.41 -10.96
C ALA A 186 -14.42 -15.04 -11.98
N GLU A 187 -15.24 -14.03 -11.68
CA GLU A 187 -16.06 -13.39 -12.70
C GLU A 187 -15.15 -12.50 -13.58
N GLY A 188 -15.12 -12.80 -14.88
CA GLY A 188 -14.35 -12.07 -15.90
C GLY A 188 -15.14 -10.98 -16.62
#